data_AF-A0A959NKG7-F1
#
_entry.id   AF-A0A959NKG7-F1
#
_cell.length_a   1.000
_cell.length_b   1.000
_cell.length_c   1.000
_cell.angle_alpha   90.00
_cell.angle_beta   90.00
_cell.angle_gamma   90.00
#
_symmetry.space_group_name_H-M   'P 1'
#
loop_
_entity.id
_entity.type
_entity.pdbx_description
1 polymer ?
#
loop_
_entity_poly.entity_id
_entity_poly.type
_entity_poly.pdbx_seq_one_letter_code
_entity_poly.pdbx_strand_id
1 'polypeptide(L)' 'MKIAKENIEVKMEIPGAVIRQRTDFGDATGLGKISGEYFSLSKGVDTTPLFMGLEGNMCQCPHWGYLISGQL' A
#
# COMPACT_ATOMS: atom_id res chain seq x y z
N MET A 1 8.55 3.41 -15.64
CA MET A 1 7.26 2.76 -15.92
C MET A 1 6.15 3.79 -15.76
N LYS A 2 5.22 3.92 -16.72
CA LYS A 2 4.06 4.84 -16.63
C LYS A 2 2.79 3.98 -16.73
N ILE A 3 2.16 3.70 -15.59
CA ILE A 3 0.91 2.95 -15.50
C ILE A 3 -0.13 3.90 -14.88
N ALA A 4 -1.29 4.04 -15.52
CA ALA A 4 -2.40 4.80 -14.94
C ALA A 4 -2.89 4.09 -13.68
N LYS A 5 -3.23 4.84 -12.62
CA LYS A 5 -3.60 4.25 -11.32
C LYS A 5 -4.81 3.31 -11.42
N GLU A 6 -5.71 3.58 -12.36
CA GLU A 6 -6.91 2.79 -12.66
C GLU A 6 -6.57 1.42 -13.24
N ASN A 7 -5.37 1.28 -13.82
CA ASN A 7 -4.88 0.05 -14.43
C ASN A 7 -3.99 -0.78 -13.48
N ILE A 8 -3.79 -0.32 -12.24
CA ILE A 8 -3.08 -1.10 -11.22
C ILE A 8 -4.08 -2.05 -10.56
N GLU A 9 -3.69 -3.32 -10.44
CA GLU A 9 -4.51 -4.37 -9.84
C GLU A 9 -4.92 -3.98 -8.40
N VAL A 10 -6.22 -4.05 -8.12
CA VAL A 10 -6.76 -3.94 -6.77
C VAL A 10 -6.48 -5.25 -6.04
N LYS A 11 -5.60 -5.22 -5.04
CA LYS A 11 -5.30 -6.40 -4.21
C LYS A 11 -6.28 -6.56 -3.06
N MET A 12 -6.81 -5.45 -2.56
CA MET A 12 -7.75 -5.47 -1.46
C MET A 12 -8.67 -4.25 -1.54
N GLU A 13 -9.94 -4.49 -1.30
CA GLU A 13 -10.96 -3.46 -1.19
C GLU A 13 -11.82 -3.77 0.04
N ILE A 14 -11.82 -2.83 0.98
CA ILE A 14 -12.59 -2.89 2.22
C ILE A 14 -13.30 -1.54 2.42
N PRO A 15 -14.31 -1.45 3.31
CA PRO A 15 -14.96 -0.19 3.60
C PRO A 15 -13.96 0.92 3.93
N GLY A 16 -13.89 1.94 3.07
CA GLY A 16 -13.02 3.10 3.26
C GLY A 16 -11.55 2.92 2.83
N ALA A 17 -11.14 1.78 2.28
CA ALA A 17 -9.80 1.60 1.75
C ALA A 17 -9.77 0.77 0.46
N VAL A 18 -9.09 1.29 -0.56
CA VAL A 18 -8.77 0.57 -1.80
C VAL A 18 -7.25 0.51 -1.95
N ILE A 19 -6.71 -0.70 -1.93
CA ILE A 19 -5.28 -0.98 -2.02
C ILE A 19 -4.98 -1.55 -3.40
N ARG A 20 -4.17 -0.81 -4.16
CA ARG A 20 -3.66 -1.25 -5.46
C ARG A 20 -2.19 -1.56 -5.37
N GLN A 21 -1.75 -2.65 -6.00
CA GLN A 21 -0.38 -3.10 -5.94
C GLN A 21 0.12 -3.58 -7.29
N ARG A 22 1.35 -3.19 -7.63
CA ARG A 22 2.14 -3.80 -8.69
C ARG A 22 3.35 -4.47 -8.07
N THR A 23 3.43 -5.80 -8.16
CA THR A 23 4.65 -6.54 -7.77
C THR A 23 5.76 -6.32 -8.78
N ASP A 24 6.98 -6.66 -8.38
CA ASP A 24 8.17 -6.59 -9.24
C ASP A 24 8.37 -5.18 -9.83
N PHE A 25 8.04 -4.16 -9.04
CA PHE A 25 8.12 -2.77 -9.47
C PHE A 25 9.57 -2.27 -9.53
N GLY A 26 10.44 -2.87 -8.71
CA GLY A 26 11.85 -2.57 -8.68
C GLY A 26 12.63 -3.51 -7.77
N ASP A 27 13.87 -3.11 -7.48
CA ASP A 27 14.78 -3.80 -6.59
C ASP A 27 15.36 -2.78 -5.60
N ALA A 28 15.18 -3.03 -4.31
CA ALA A 28 15.89 -2.33 -3.25
C ALA A 28 17.04 -3.24 -2.81
N THR A 29 18.18 -3.11 -3.48
CA THR A 29 19.34 -3.98 -3.25
C THR A 29 19.69 -4.07 -1.76
N GLY A 30 19.77 -5.30 -1.23
CA GLY A 30 19.92 -5.58 0.19
C GLY A 30 18.61 -5.90 0.93
N LEU A 31 17.46 -5.52 0.36
CA LEU A 31 16.10 -5.80 0.88
C LEU A 31 15.25 -6.62 -0.09
N GLY A 32 15.66 -6.75 -1.36
CA GLY A 32 15.02 -7.60 -2.37
C GLY A 32 14.09 -6.84 -3.32
N LYS A 33 13.12 -7.55 -3.90
CA LYS A 33 12.13 -6.96 -4.82
C LYS A 33 11.15 -6.09 -4.04
N ILE A 34 10.77 -4.97 -4.64
CA ILE A 34 9.78 -4.06 -4.06
C ILE A 34 8.47 -4.07 -4.87
N SER A 35 7.36 -3.95 -4.16
CA SER A 35 6.06 -3.59 -4.72
C SER A 35 5.94 -2.07 -4.88
N GLY A 36 5.17 -1.65 -5.88
CA GLY A 36 4.65 -0.29 -5.98
C GLY A 36 3.19 -0.29 -5.57
N GLU A 37 2.82 0.61 -4.66
CA GLU A 37 1.51 0.62 -4.02
C GLU A 37 0.80 1.98 -4.16
N TYR A 38 -0.52 1.94 -4.40
CA TYR A 38 -1.38 3.13 -4.43
C TYR A 38 -2.60 2.91 -3.55
N PHE A 39 -2.61 3.59 -2.41
CA PHE A 39 -3.65 3.46 -1.39
C PHE A 39 -4.63 4.62 -1.53
N SER A 40 -5.92 4.31 -1.59
CA SER A 40 -7.00 5.30 -1.51
C SER A 40 -7.75 5.08 -0.20
N LEU A 41 -7.62 6.04 0.72
CA LEU A 41 -8.17 5.97 2.06
C LEU A 41 -9.23 7.05 2.23
N SER A 42 -10.42 6.65 2.69
CA SER A 42 -11.49 7.58 3.05
C SER A 42 -11.12 8.34 4.33
N LYS A 43 -11.67 9.55 4.47
CA LYS A 43 -11.48 10.35 5.69
C LYS A 43 -11.90 9.55 6.93
N GLY A 44 -10.99 9.45 7.90
CA GLY A 44 -11.25 8.80 9.19
C GLY A 44 -11.33 7.26 9.13
N VAL A 45 -10.92 6.63 8.02
CA VAL A 45 -10.83 5.16 7.97
C VAL A 45 -9.81 4.67 9.00
N ASP A 46 -10.19 3.62 9.75
CA ASP A 46 -9.27 2.91 10.63
C ASP A 46 -8.63 1.74 9.85
N THR A 47 -7.31 1.82 9.66
CA THR A 47 -6.54 0.78 8.98
C THR A 47 -5.90 -0.22 9.95
N THR A 48 -6.02 -0.03 11.27
CA THR A 48 -5.49 -0.96 12.29
C THR A 48 -5.91 -2.41 12.06
N PRO A 49 -7.19 -2.70 11.65
CA PRO A 49 -7.62 -4.07 11.42
C PRO A 49 -6.83 -4.82 10.34
N LEU A 50 -6.20 -4.12 9.38
CA LEU A 50 -5.41 -4.73 8.31
C LEU A 50 -4.19 -5.48 8.82
N PHE A 51 -3.71 -5.12 10.02
CA PHE A 51 -2.46 -5.65 10.56
C PHE A 51 -2.67 -6.63 11.72
N MET A 52 -3.92 -6.83 12.16
CA MET A 52 -4.21 -7.75 13.26
C MET A 52 -3.80 -9.18 12.91
N GLY A 53 -3.05 -9.80 13.82
CA GLY A 53 -2.53 -11.17 13.64
C GLY A 53 -1.14 -11.22 13.00
N LEU A 54 -0.59 -10.10 12.55
CA LEU A 54 0.84 -9.97 12.26
C LEU A 54 1.64 -9.83 13.56
N GLU A 55 2.95 -10.07 13.49
CA GLU A 55 3.86 -9.81 14.62
C GLU A 55 3.72 -8.34 15.06
N GLY A 56 3.38 -8.13 16.34
CA GLY A 56 3.13 -6.81 16.90
C GLY A 56 1.91 -6.06 16.33
N ASN A 57 1.05 -6.73 15.57
CA ASN A 57 -0.03 -6.13 14.77
C ASN A 57 0.47 -5.01 13.84
N MET A 58 1.63 -5.20 13.21
CA MET A 58 2.23 -4.21 12.31
C MET A 58 2.88 -4.89 11.09
N CYS A 59 3.00 -4.14 9.99
CA CYS A 59 3.78 -4.57 8.84
C CYS A 59 5.28 -4.52 9.16
N GLN A 60 6.00 -5.60 8.86
CA GLN A 60 7.44 -5.71 9.09
C GLN A 60 8.28 -5.31 7.87
N CYS A 61 7.64 -5.09 6.71
CA CYS A 61 8.32 -4.69 5.50
C CYS A 61 8.68 -3.19 5.57
N PRO A 62 9.93 -2.81 5.25
CA PRO A 62 10.29 -1.41 5.07
C PRO A 62 9.38 -0.74 4.03
N HIS A 63 8.84 0.42 4.36
CA HIS A 63 7.93 1.16 3.51
C HIS A 63 8.32 2.63 3.40
N TRP A 64 8.22 3.17 2.19
CA TRP A 64 8.42 4.58 1.90
C TRP A 64 7.31 5.06 0.99
N GLY A 65 6.85 6.28 1.24
CA GLY A 65 5.77 6.85 0.47
C GLY A 65 5.60 8.33 0.76
N TYR A 66 4.67 8.91 0.05
CA TYR A 66 4.30 10.31 0.19
C TYR A 66 2.80 10.45 -0.08
N LEU A 67 2.21 11.51 0.46
CA LEU A 67 0.81 11.82 0.24
C LEU A 67 0.66 12.51 -1.13
N ILE A 68 -0.08 11.88 -2.04
CA ILE A 68 -0.34 12.44 -3.39
C ILE A 68 -1.47 13.47 -3.33
N SER A 69 -2.49 13.22 -2.51
CA SER A 69 -3.68 14.06 -2.37
C SER A 69 -4.32 13.84 -1.01
N GLY A 70 -4.90 14.89 -0.42
CA GLY A 70 -5.52 14.86 0.91
C GLY A 70 -4.63 15.52 1.98
N GLN A 71 -4.80 15.08 3.23
CA GLN A 71 -4.00 15.53 4.38
C GLN A 71 -3.85 14.40 5.41
N LEU A 72 -2.81 14.49 6.23
CA LEU A 72 -2.52 13.62 7.38
C LEU A 72 -2.81 14.36 8.68
#